data_AF-A0A258LXV8-F1
#
_entry.id   AF-A0A258LXV8-F1
#
_cell.length_a   1.000
_cell.length_b   1.000
_cell.length_c   1.000
_cell.angle_alpha   90.00
_cell.angle_beta   90.00
_cell.angle_gamma   90.00
#
_symmetry.space_group_name_H-M   'P 1'
#
loop_
_entity.id
_entity.type
_entity.pdbx_description
1 polymer ?
#
loop_
_entity_poly.entity_id
_entity_poly.type
_entity_poly.pdbx_seq_one_letter_code
_entity_poly.pdbx_strand_id
1 'polypeptide(L)'
;MVRSMNGRPMPEDARPMQAILAYLKVLATNIPQDGRISGGGAGHMPELDRPADPVAGEKVFAARCVQCHGRDGQGVAHNPATLWFGYTVPPLWGPDSFNTGAGMNRLITAANFVHNNMPRGTDWLMPVLSVEESWDVAAFMVSRPRPVLASTDRDFPDLLTKPVDTPYGPYADSFPRQQHVFGPFAPIREEIARLARERGAVPNPNRP
;
A
#
# COMPACT_ATOMS: atom_id res chain seq x y z
N MET A 1 10.43 6.43 6.39
CA MET A 1 11.32 5.27 6.62
C MET A 1 10.76 4.24 7.62
N VAL A 2 9.93 4.63 8.59
CA VAL A 2 9.40 3.68 9.60
C VAL A 2 8.46 2.62 9.03
N ARG A 3 7.64 2.98 8.02
CA ARG A 3 6.63 2.08 7.44
C ARG A 3 7.23 1.21 6.33
N SER A 4 7.41 1.78 5.14
CA SER A 4 7.84 1.02 3.96
C SER A 4 9.22 0.36 4.07
N MET A 5 10.16 0.96 4.81
CA MET A 5 11.51 0.41 5.01
C MET A 5 11.65 -0.34 6.34
N ASN A 6 10.56 -0.50 7.10
CA ASN A 6 10.56 -1.08 8.45
C ASN A 6 11.69 -0.53 9.37
N GLY A 7 12.04 0.73 9.18
CA GLY A 7 13.23 1.33 9.76
C GLY A 7 12.93 2.30 10.89
N ARG A 8 13.88 3.21 11.13
CA ARG A 8 13.74 4.31 12.09
C ARG A 8 13.61 5.64 11.33
N PRO A 9 13.01 6.68 11.92
CA PRO A 9 13.04 8.00 11.31
C PRO A 9 14.49 8.49 11.20
N MET A 10 14.80 9.17 10.09
CA MET A 10 16.08 9.87 9.91
C MET A 10 15.87 11.33 10.32
N PRO A 11 16.83 11.94 11.04
CA PRO A 11 16.76 13.36 11.38
C PRO A 11 16.63 14.23 10.12
N GLU A 12 15.86 15.30 10.22
CA GLU A 12 15.60 16.18 9.09
C GLU A 12 16.88 16.86 8.58
N ASP A 13 17.79 17.20 9.49
CA ASP A 13 19.09 17.83 9.23
C ASP A 13 20.19 16.85 8.81
N ALA A 14 19.92 15.53 8.83
CA ALA A 14 20.90 14.54 8.45
C ALA A 14 21.28 14.69 6.97
N ARG A 15 22.59 14.58 6.66
CA ARG A 15 23.12 14.71 5.29
C ARG A 15 22.37 13.85 4.26
N PRO A 16 22.04 12.56 4.51
CA PRO A 16 21.29 11.77 3.53
C PRO A 16 19.85 12.27 3.31
N MET A 17 19.19 12.82 4.34
CA MET A 17 17.86 13.42 4.20
C MET A 17 17.93 14.66 3.30
N GLN A 18 18.88 15.55 3.57
CA GLN A 18 19.10 16.75 2.76
C GLN A 18 19.44 16.41 1.30
N ALA A 19 20.18 15.32 1.06
CA ALA A 19 20.46 14.83 -0.28
C ALA A 19 19.21 14.33 -1.02
N ILE A 20 18.33 13.57 -0.34
CA ILE A 20 17.04 13.14 -0.89
C ILE A 20 16.18 14.36 -1.24
N LEU A 21 16.09 15.34 -0.34
CA LEU A 21 15.33 16.57 -0.58
C LEU A 21 15.87 17.37 -1.77
N ALA A 22 17.20 17.51 -1.88
CA ALA A 22 17.83 18.17 -3.01
C ALA A 22 17.53 17.45 -4.33
N TYR A 23 17.62 16.12 -4.36
CA TYR A 23 17.28 15.32 -5.54
C TYR A 23 15.81 15.50 -5.96
N LEU A 24 14.88 15.44 -5.01
CA LEU A 24 13.45 15.65 -5.28
C LEU A 24 13.17 17.06 -5.82
N LYS A 25 13.87 18.09 -5.31
CA LYS A 25 13.78 19.46 -5.84
C LYS A 25 14.25 19.55 -7.29
N VAL A 26 15.34 18.85 -7.64
CA VAL A 26 15.82 18.77 -9.03
C VAL A 26 14.78 18.13 -9.94
N LEU A 27 14.19 16.99 -9.53
CA LEU A 27 13.12 16.34 -10.30
C LEU A 27 11.88 17.24 -10.48
N ALA A 28 11.60 18.11 -9.52
CA ALA A 28 10.44 19.00 -9.52
C ALA A 28 10.69 20.39 -10.16
N THR A 29 11.86 20.65 -10.74
CA THR A 29 12.31 22.00 -11.18
C THR A 29 11.28 22.78 -12.02
N ASN A 30 10.51 22.08 -12.87
CA ASN A 30 9.55 22.69 -13.79
C ASN A 30 8.09 22.33 -13.48
N ILE A 31 7.81 21.90 -12.25
CA ILE A 31 6.46 21.54 -11.80
C ILE A 31 5.97 22.65 -10.86
N PRO A 32 4.86 23.33 -11.17
CA PRO A 32 4.25 24.31 -10.25
C PRO A 32 3.95 23.67 -8.90
N GLN A 33 3.92 24.47 -7.83
CA GLN A 33 3.68 23.94 -6.47
C GLN A 33 2.33 23.22 -6.33
N ASP A 34 1.32 23.66 -7.08
CA ASP A 34 -0.01 23.09 -7.19
C ASP A 34 -0.19 22.23 -8.47
N GLY A 35 0.90 22.01 -9.20
CA GLY A 35 0.93 21.24 -10.43
C GLY A 35 0.57 19.78 -10.19
N ARG A 36 -0.28 19.23 -11.07
CA ARG A 36 -0.64 17.81 -11.07
C ARG A 36 0.22 17.06 -12.08
N ILE A 37 0.83 15.96 -11.64
CA ILE A 37 1.62 15.08 -12.51
C ILE A 37 0.71 13.99 -13.08
N SER A 38 0.59 13.92 -14.40
CA SER A 38 -0.08 12.80 -15.07
C SER A 38 0.66 11.49 -14.78
N GLY A 39 -0.07 10.43 -14.42
CA GLY A 39 0.51 9.16 -13.97
C GLY A 39 1.11 9.20 -12.56
N GLY A 40 0.91 10.28 -11.79
CA GLY A 40 1.38 10.37 -10.41
C GLY A 40 0.65 9.42 -9.45
N GLY A 41 1.39 8.89 -8.47
CA GLY A 41 0.86 7.99 -7.44
C GLY A 41 0.81 6.53 -7.88
N ALA A 42 -0.03 5.73 -7.22
CA ALA A 42 -0.22 4.31 -7.59
C ALA A 42 -1.16 4.12 -8.79
N GLY A 43 -1.81 5.20 -9.25
CA GLY A 43 -2.88 5.20 -10.24
C GLY A 43 -4.25 4.78 -9.67
N HIS A 44 -5.23 4.62 -10.55
CA HIS A 44 -6.61 4.32 -10.20
C HIS A 44 -7.25 3.41 -11.24
N MET A 45 -7.82 2.30 -10.79
CA MET A 45 -8.65 1.38 -11.56
C MET A 45 -9.98 1.12 -10.83
N PRO A 46 -11.02 0.64 -11.53
CA PRO A 46 -12.29 0.30 -10.90
C PRO A 46 -12.12 -0.67 -9.74
N GLU A 47 -12.88 -0.46 -8.68
CA GLU A 47 -12.93 -1.39 -7.53
C GLU A 47 -13.88 -2.55 -7.81
N LEU A 48 -13.62 -3.68 -7.13
CA LEU A 48 -14.49 -4.84 -7.19
C LEU A 48 -15.77 -4.62 -6.37
N ASP A 49 -16.88 -5.14 -6.88
CA ASP A 49 -18.15 -5.29 -6.17
C ASP A 49 -18.16 -6.51 -5.23
N ARG A 50 -17.16 -7.38 -5.35
CA ARG A 50 -16.86 -8.53 -4.48
C ARG A 50 -15.58 -8.32 -3.67
N PRO A 51 -15.33 -9.13 -2.63
CA PRO A 51 -14.00 -9.22 -2.05
C PRO A 51 -12.98 -9.71 -3.09
N ALA A 52 -11.77 -9.17 -3.03
CA ALA A 52 -10.63 -9.72 -3.74
C ALA A 52 -10.29 -11.12 -3.18
N ASP A 53 -9.90 -12.04 -4.06
CA ASP A 53 -9.70 -13.45 -3.76
C ASP A 53 -8.19 -13.80 -3.74
N PRO A 54 -7.59 -14.00 -2.55
CA PRO A 54 -6.19 -14.40 -2.43
C PRO A 54 -5.87 -15.76 -3.09
N VAL A 55 -6.84 -16.67 -3.19
CA VAL A 55 -6.65 -18.00 -3.81
C VAL A 55 -6.58 -17.88 -5.33
N ALA A 56 -7.42 -17.03 -5.93
CA ALA A 56 -7.28 -16.65 -7.34
C ALA A 56 -5.96 -15.90 -7.57
N GLY A 57 -5.60 -14.99 -6.67
CA GLY A 57 -4.37 -14.23 -6.70
C GLY A 57 -3.09 -15.07 -6.67
N GLU A 58 -3.09 -16.18 -5.91
CA GLU A 58 -1.97 -17.11 -5.88
C GLU A 58 -1.68 -17.70 -7.27
N LYS A 59 -2.73 -17.98 -8.06
CA LYS A 59 -2.58 -18.50 -9.43
C LYS A 59 -1.95 -17.46 -10.35
N VAL A 60 -2.39 -16.20 -10.25
CA VAL A 60 -1.80 -15.07 -10.99
C VAL A 60 -0.33 -14.89 -10.59
N PHE A 61 -0.03 -14.94 -9.28
CA PHE A 61 1.32 -14.84 -8.75
C PHE A 61 2.23 -15.93 -9.32
N ALA A 62 1.77 -17.18 -9.28
CA ALA A 62 2.50 -18.33 -9.82
C ALA A 62 2.78 -18.19 -11.33
N ALA A 63 1.82 -17.67 -12.09
CA ALA A 63 1.94 -17.53 -13.54
C ALA A 63 2.79 -16.33 -13.98
N ARG A 64 2.79 -15.23 -13.22
CA ARG A 64 3.29 -13.92 -13.69
C ARG A 64 4.38 -13.29 -12.82
N CYS A 65 4.48 -13.65 -11.54
CA CYS A 65 5.28 -12.92 -10.56
C CYS A 65 6.44 -13.75 -10.00
N VAL A 66 6.24 -15.06 -9.81
CA VAL A 66 7.23 -15.98 -9.19
C VAL A 66 8.60 -15.94 -9.87
N GLN A 67 8.65 -15.77 -11.20
CA GLN A 67 9.92 -15.76 -11.93
C GLN A 67 10.87 -14.66 -11.47
N CYS A 68 10.34 -13.52 -11.00
CA CYS A 68 11.15 -12.43 -10.48
C CYS A 68 11.17 -12.41 -8.95
N HIS A 69 10.00 -12.48 -8.31
CA HIS A 69 9.88 -12.30 -6.86
C HIS A 69 10.15 -13.58 -6.05
N GLY A 70 10.35 -14.72 -6.71
CA GLY A 70 10.53 -16.01 -6.06
C GLY A 70 9.21 -16.62 -5.59
N ARG A 71 9.22 -17.94 -5.39
CA ARG A 71 8.03 -18.71 -4.97
C ARG A 71 7.49 -18.25 -3.62
N ASP A 72 8.38 -17.87 -2.72
CA ASP A 72 8.05 -17.40 -1.38
C ASP A 72 8.10 -15.87 -1.28
N GLY A 73 8.03 -15.16 -2.41
CA GLY A 73 8.03 -13.70 -2.46
C GLY A 73 9.27 -13.05 -1.87
N GLN A 74 10.37 -13.79 -1.73
CA GLN A 74 11.60 -13.39 -1.07
C GLN A 74 12.46 -12.43 -1.89
N GLY A 75 12.12 -12.23 -3.16
CA GLY A 75 12.89 -11.41 -4.09
C GLY A 75 14.26 -11.99 -4.41
N VAL A 76 15.14 -11.13 -4.91
CA VAL A 76 16.53 -11.46 -5.25
C VAL A 76 17.43 -10.37 -4.67
N ALA A 77 18.21 -10.73 -3.65
CA ALA A 77 19.20 -9.85 -3.07
C ALA A 77 20.24 -9.43 -4.12
N HIS A 78 20.72 -8.19 -4.04
CA HIS A 78 21.80 -7.73 -4.92
C HIS A 78 23.08 -8.59 -4.71
N ASN A 79 23.40 -8.86 -3.45
CA ASN A 79 24.42 -9.83 -3.05
C ASN A 79 24.06 -10.39 -1.66
N PRO A 80 23.90 -11.72 -1.50
CA PRO A 80 23.53 -12.34 -0.22
C PRO A 80 24.48 -12.02 0.95
N ALA A 81 25.77 -11.78 0.67
CA ALA A 81 26.76 -11.43 1.69
C ALA A 81 26.69 -9.95 2.11
N THR A 82 25.95 -9.10 1.37
CA THR A 82 25.87 -7.66 1.60
C THR A 82 24.44 -7.14 1.41
N LEU A 83 23.50 -7.71 2.17
CA LEU A 83 22.07 -7.34 2.13
C LEU A 83 21.79 -5.84 2.33
N TRP A 84 22.71 -5.10 2.96
CA TRP A 84 22.59 -3.65 3.12
C TRP A 84 22.65 -2.86 1.80
N PHE A 85 23.14 -3.45 0.71
CA PHE A 85 23.00 -2.90 -0.66
C PHE A 85 21.62 -3.15 -1.27
N GLY A 86 20.74 -3.89 -0.58
CA GLY A 86 19.37 -4.11 -0.97
C GLY A 86 19.18 -5.24 -2.00
N TYR A 87 18.12 -5.10 -2.79
CA TYR A 87 17.57 -6.14 -3.63
C TYR A 87 17.46 -5.69 -5.08
N THR A 88 17.82 -6.57 -6.01
CA THR A 88 17.57 -6.38 -7.44
C THR A 88 16.08 -6.58 -7.76
N VAL A 89 15.45 -7.56 -7.08
CA VAL A 89 13.99 -7.73 -7.10
C VAL A 89 13.52 -7.72 -5.64
N PRO A 90 12.62 -6.82 -5.24
CA PRO A 90 12.29 -6.65 -3.82
C PRO A 90 11.48 -7.83 -3.26
N PRO A 91 11.63 -8.14 -1.96
CA PRO A 91 10.75 -9.06 -1.26
C PRO A 91 9.36 -8.44 -1.11
N LEU A 92 8.32 -9.20 -1.47
CA LEU A 92 6.92 -8.76 -1.41
C LEU A 92 6.29 -8.98 -0.03
N TRP A 93 6.82 -9.94 0.71
CA TRP A 93 6.46 -10.26 2.10
C TRP A 93 7.65 -10.92 2.80
N GLY A 94 7.46 -11.38 4.04
CA GLY A 94 8.54 -11.90 4.88
C GLY A 94 9.30 -10.80 5.62
N PRO A 95 10.34 -11.17 6.39
CA PRO A 95 10.97 -10.30 7.38
C PRO A 95 11.64 -9.05 6.81
N ASP A 96 12.02 -9.07 5.52
CA ASP A 96 12.73 -7.98 4.87
C ASP A 96 11.84 -7.13 3.93
N SER A 97 10.52 -7.36 3.97
CA SER A 97 9.56 -6.55 3.23
C SER A 97 9.03 -5.37 4.07
N PHE A 98 8.18 -4.55 3.46
CA PHE A 98 7.47 -3.48 4.15
C PHE A 98 6.57 -4.02 5.27
N ASN A 99 6.40 -3.25 6.34
CA ASN A 99 5.61 -3.65 7.50
C ASN A 99 4.09 -3.41 7.32
N THR A 100 3.30 -3.88 8.28
CA THR A 100 1.83 -3.80 8.24
C THR A 100 1.26 -2.39 8.16
N GLY A 101 2.05 -1.37 8.54
CA GLY A 101 1.66 0.03 8.49
C GLY A 101 2.00 0.75 7.19
N ALA A 102 2.68 0.10 6.23
CA ALA A 102 3.01 0.69 4.94
C ALA A 102 1.79 0.86 4.04
N GLY A 103 1.80 1.92 3.23
CA GLY A 103 0.73 2.16 2.25
C GLY A 103 0.57 1.00 1.26
N MET A 104 1.68 0.33 0.91
CA MET A 104 1.68 -0.86 0.05
C MET A 104 1.05 -2.10 0.71
N ASN A 105 0.80 -2.08 2.03
CA ASN A 105 0.03 -3.12 2.71
C ASN A 105 -1.49 -2.86 2.68
N ARG A 106 -1.93 -1.79 2.00
CA ARG A 106 -3.35 -1.49 1.78
C ARG A 106 -3.74 -1.93 0.38
N LEU A 107 -4.83 -2.70 0.28
CA LEU A 107 -5.16 -3.41 -0.95
C LEU A 107 -5.40 -2.48 -2.13
N ILE A 108 -6.05 -1.31 -1.94
CA ILE A 108 -6.29 -0.37 -3.04
C ILE A 108 -4.96 0.14 -3.59
N THR A 109 -4.02 0.50 -2.71
CA THR A 109 -2.70 0.98 -3.15
C THR A 109 -1.92 -0.12 -3.87
N ALA A 110 -1.92 -1.34 -3.32
CA ALA A 110 -1.21 -2.48 -3.88
C ALA A 110 -1.75 -2.89 -5.26
N ALA A 111 -3.07 -3.03 -5.38
CA ALA A 111 -3.72 -3.44 -6.62
C ALA A 111 -3.49 -2.43 -7.76
N ASN A 112 -3.65 -1.14 -7.46
CA ASN A 112 -3.37 -0.08 -8.44
C ASN A 112 -1.89 -0.05 -8.87
N PHE A 113 -0.96 -0.18 -7.92
CA PHE A 113 0.46 -0.25 -8.25
C PHE A 113 0.78 -1.45 -9.14
N VAL A 114 0.24 -2.63 -8.81
CA VAL A 114 0.40 -3.85 -9.61
C VAL A 114 -0.14 -3.66 -11.02
N HIS A 115 -1.37 -3.16 -11.17
CA HIS A 115 -2.01 -2.97 -12.48
C HIS A 115 -1.17 -2.09 -13.41
N ASN A 116 -0.60 -1.01 -12.85
CA ASN A 116 0.08 0.02 -13.62
C ASN A 116 1.57 -0.24 -13.84
N ASN A 117 2.20 -1.11 -13.05
CA ASN A 117 3.66 -1.25 -13.04
C ASN A 117 4.15 -2.70 -13.09
N MET A 118 3.25 -3.69 -12.98
CA MET A 118 3.61 -5.10 -12.91
C MET A 118 2.85 -5.95 -13.95
N PRO A 119 3.51 -6.95 -14.55
CA PRO A 119 4.93 -7.32 -14.42
C PRO A 119 5.89 -6.27 -15.00
N ARG A 120 7.20 -6.39 -14.73
CA ARG A 120 8.22 -5.45 -15.24
C ARG A 120 8.08 -5.24 -16.75
N GLY A 121 8.03 -3.98 -17.18
CA GLY A 121 7.77 -3.58 -18.57
C GLY A 121 6.32 -3.15 -18.82
N THR A 122 5.43 -3.32 -17.84
CA THR A 122 4.09 -2.75 -17.85
C THR A 122 4.16 -1.22 -17.75
N ASP A 123 3.30 -0.56 -18.51
CA ASP A 123 3.05 0.87 -18.43
C ASP A 123 1.56 1.08 -18.14
N TRP A 124 1.21 2.14 -17.42
CA TRP A 124 -0.17 2.43 -17.00
C TRP A 124 -1.12 2.75 -18.17
N LEU A 125 -0.60 3.05 -19.37
CA LEU A 125 -1.39 3.17 -20.60
C LEU A 125 -1.67 1.81 -21.26
N MET A 126 -0.88 0.78 -20.93
CA MET A 126 -0.97 -0.57 -21.48
C MET A 126 -0.82 -1.62 -20.37
N PRO A 127 -1.79 -1.70 -19.42
CA PRO A 127 -1.73 -2.66 -18.34
C PRO A 127 -1.79 -4.10 -18.88
N VAL A 128 -0.99 -4.98 -18.29
CA VAL A 128 -0.89 -6.39 -18.71
C VAL A 128 -1.91 -7.27 -17.98
N LEU A 129 -2.16 -6.99 -16.70
CA LEU A 129 -3.13 -7.73 -15.89
C LEU A 129 -4.51 -7.08 -16.01
N SER A 130 -5.56 -7.90 -15.96
CA SER A 130 -6.92 -7.36 -15.80
C SER A 130 -7.08 -6.64 -14.46
N VAL A 131 -8.17 -5.88 -14.31
CA VAL A 131 -8.51 -5.24 -13.05
C VAL A 131 -8.66 -6.29 -11.95
N GLU A 132 -9.42 -7.35 -12.20
CA GLU A 132 -9.65 -8.46 -11.27
C GLU A 132 -8.36 -9.19 -10.90
N GLU A 133 -7.53 -9.53 -11.88
CA GLU A 133 -6.24 -10.19 -11.63
C GLU A 133 -5.35 -9.33 -10.75
N SER A 134 -5.35 -8.01 -10.96
CA SER A 134 -4.55 -7.05 -10.19
C SER A 134 -5.03 -6.94 -8.73
N TRP A 135 -6.34 -6.93 -8.50
CA TRP A 135 -6.92 -7.00 -7.15
C TRP A 135 -6.62 -8.31 -6.45
N ASP A 136 -6.84 -9.44 -7.12
CA ASP A 136 -6.71 -10.76 -6.54
C ASP A 136 -5.23 -11.06 -6.20
N VAL A 137 -4.28 -10.75 -7.10
CA VAL A 137 -2.84 -10.96 -6.81
C VAL A 137 -2.32 -10.02 -5.72
N ALA A 138 -2.83 -8.79 -5.64
CA ALA A 138 -2.51 -7.87 -4.56
C ALA A 138 -3.08 -8.38 -3.22
N ALA A 139 -4.28 -8.95 -3.22
CA ALA A 139 -4.89 -9.58 -2.05
C ALA A 139 -4.05 -10.77 -1.55
N PHE A 140 -3.57 -11.60 -2.48
CA PHE A 140 -2.60 -12.66 -2.15
C PHE A 140 -1.37 -12.06 -1.48
N MET A 141 -0.72 -11.06 -2.07
CA MET A 141 0.49 -10.42 -1.53
C MET A 141 0.29 -9.83 -0.12
N VAL A 142 -0.77 -9.05 0.11
CA VAL A 142 -1.00 -8.38 1.41
C VAL A 142 -1.50 -9.35 2.49
N SER A 143 -1.98 -10.54 2.12
CA SER A 143 -2.35 -11.60 3.06
C SER A 143 -1.13 -12.32 3.68
N ARG A 144 0.06 -12.16 3.11
CA ARG A 144 1.26 -12.88 3.54
C ARG A 144 1.91 -12.25 4.79
N PRO A 145 2.59 -13.06 5.64
CA PRO A 145 3.26 -12.56 6.84
C PRO A 145 4.34 -11.51 6.52
N ARG A 146 4.44 -10.47 7.34
CA ARG A 146 5.40 -9.37 7.23
C ARG A 146 5.65 -8.73 8.61
N PRO A 147 6.66 -7.86 8.79
CA PRO A 147 6.88 -7.17 10.06
C PRO A 147 5.65 -6.38 10.49
N VAL A 148 5.39 -6.33 11.80
CA VAL A 148 4.24 -5.63 12.38
C VAL A 148 4.68 -4.24 12.85
N LEU A 149 4.00 -3.20 12.39
CA LEU A 149 4.14 -1.87 12.97
C LEU A 149 3.44 -1.83 14.33
N ALA A 150 4.14 -1.39 15.36
CA ALA A 150 3.57 -1.21 16.70
C ALA A 150 2.76 0.11 16.80
N SER A 151 1.88 0.19 17.81
CA SER A 151 1.13 1.41 18.18
C SER A 151 0.27 2.02 17.06
N THR A 152 -0.33 1.15 16.22
CA THR A 152 -1.19 1.57 15.11
C THR A 152 -2.54 2.13 15.56
N ASP A 153 -2.88 2.03 16.84
CA ASP A 153 -4.06 2.65 17.47
C ASP A 153 -4.06 4.18 17.34
N ARG A 154 -2.87 4.80 17.21
CA ARG A 154 -2.72 6.26 17.10
C ARG A 154 -2.45 6.75 15.68
N ASP A 155 -2.42 5.84 14.70
CA ASP A 155 -2.11 6.20 13.31
C ASP A 155 -3.13 7.16 12.71
N PHE A 156 -4.38 7.09 13.18
CA PHE A 156 -5.49 7.90 12.71
C PHE A 156 -6.23 8.49 13.91
N PRO A 157 -5.87 9.70 14.37
CA PRO A 157 -6.56 10.39 15.48
C PRO A 157 -8.06 10.59 15.22
N ASP A 158 -8.44 10.64 13.94
CA ASP A 158 -9.83 10.60 13.52
C ASP A 158 -10.09 9.34 12.70
N LEU A 159 -10.82 8.37 13.29
CA LEU A 159 -11.16 7.11 12.63
C LEU A 159 -12.04 7.28 11.38
N LEU A 160 -12.78 8.38 11.23
CA LEU A 160 -13.53 8.66 9.99
C LEU A 160 -12.64 9.12 8.84
N THR A 161 -11.38 9.50 9.13
CA THR A 161 -10.37 9.82 8.10
C THR A 161 -9.48 8.63 7.76
N LYS A 162 -9.64 7.52 8.49
CA LYS A 162 -8.88 6.30 8.26
C LYS A 162 -9.23 5.73 6.88
N PRO A 163 -8.25 5.43 6.03
CA PRO A 163 -8.48 4.78 4.75
C PRO A 163 -9.26 3.48 4.93
N VAL A 164 -10.31 3.29 4.13
CA VAL A 164 -11.24 2.15 4.24
C VAL A 164 -10.55 0.80 4.06
N ASP A 165 -9.41 0.77 3.38
CA ASP A 165 -8.60 -0.42 3.12
C ASP A 165 -7.45 -0.61 4.14
N THR A 166 -7.51 0.07 5.28
CA THR A 166 -6.50 -0.08 6.34
C THR A 166 -6.63 -1.45 7.02
N PRO A 167 -5.59 -2.30 7.00
CA PRO A 167 -5.71 -3.71 7.38
C PRO A 167 -5.65 -3.93 8.91
N TYR A 168 -5.83 -2.90 9.73
CA TYR A 168 -5.85 -3.00 11.19
C TYR A 168 -6.85 -2.02 11.76
N GLY A 169 -7.48 -2.40 12.86
CA GLY A 169 -8.39 -1.55 13.63
C GLY A 169 -7.66 -0.56 14.54
N PRO A 170 -8.38 0.11 15.46
CA PRO A 170 -9.85 0.14 15.51
C PRO A 170 -10.45 0.80 14.26
N TYR A 171 -11.73 0.54 14.00
CA TYR A 171 -12.51 1.12 12.91
C TYR A 171 -13.62 1.99 13.48
N ALA A 172 -14.11 2.95 12.71
CA ALA A 172 -15.24 3.79 13.12
C ALA A 172 -16.59 3.08 12.93
N ASP A 173 -16.63 2.10 12.03
CA ASP A 173 -17.79 1.29 11.68
C ASP A 173 -17.73 -0.10 12.34
N SER A 174 -18.72 -0.94 12.05
CA SER A 174 -18.85 -2.30 12.56
C SER A 174 -18.46 -3.39 11.56
N PHE A 175 -17.89 -3.04 10.40
CA PHE A 175 -17.52 -4.03 9.40
C PHE A 175 -16.34 -4.89 9.90
N PRO A 176 -16.29 -6.17 9.52
CA PRO A 176 -15.21 -7.04 9.93
C PRO A 176 -13.89 -6.60 9.30
N ARG A 177 -12.77 -6.79 10.02
CA ARG A 177 -11.42 -6.55 9.50
C ARG A 177 -11.19 -7.16 8.12
N GLN A 178 -11.75 -8.35 7.86
CA GLN A 178 -11.61 -9.03 6.57
C GLN A 178 -12.14 -8.18 5.40
N GLN A 179 -13.24 -7.44 5.60
CA GLN A 179 -13.78 -6.55 4.58
C GLN A 179 -12.92 -5.29 4.40
N HIS A 180 -12.32 -4.76 5.47
CA HIS A 180 -11.30 -3.70 5.34
C HIS A 180 -10.01 -4.17 4.64
N VAL A 181 -9.71 -5.47 4.64
CA VAL A 181 -8.53 -6.00 3.97
C VAL A 181 -8.81 -6.32 2.50
N PHE A 182 -9.97 -6.91 2.19
CA PHE A 182 -10.27 -7.47 0.87
C PHE A 182 -11.40 -6.80 0.11
N GLY A 183 -12.10 -5.85 0.72
CA GLY A 183 -13.30 -5.25 0.16
C GLY A 183 -14.53 -6.18 0.25
N PRO A 184 -15.64 -5.82 -0.43
CA PRO A 184 -15.82 -4.59 -1.20
C PRO A 184 -15.81 -3.35 -0.30
N PHE A 185 -15.24 -2.25 -0.80
CA PHE A 185 -15.01 -1.04 0.00
C PHE A 185 -16.14 -0.01 -0.08
N ALA A 186 -17.02 -0.11 -1.09
CA ALA A 186 -18.13 0.82 -1.26
C ALA A 186 -19.06 0.88 -0.01
N PRO A 187 -19.50 -0.25 0.59
CA PRO A 187 -20.32 -0.23 1.80
C PRO A 187 -19.63 0.47 2.99
N ILE A 188 -18.32 0.30 3.13
CA ILE A 188 -17.54 0.95 4.20
C ILE A 188 -17.54 2.47 3.98
N ARG A 189 -17.33 2.94 2.74
CA ARG A 189 -17.35 4.39 2.45
C ARG A 189 -18.72 5.02 2.69
N GLU A 190 -19.78 4.32 2.32
CA GLU A 190 -21.15 4.78 2.56
C GLU A 190 -21.44 4.95 4.05
N GLU A 191 -21.01 3.97 4.86
CA GLU A 191 -21.18 4.01 6.31
C GLU A 191 -20.31 5.10 6.96
N ILE A 192 -19.05 5.24 6.57
CA ILE A 192 -18.18 6.33 7.04
C ILE A 192 -18.79 7.69 6.67
N ALA A 193 -19.38 7.83 5.49
CA ALA A 193 -20.07 9.05 5.09
C ALA A 193 -21.34 9.30 5.93
N ARG A 194 -22.10 8.26 6.29
CA ARG A 194 -23.24 8.35 7.21
C ARG A 194 -22.79 8.82 8.60
N LEU A 195 -21.79 8.15 9.17
CA LEU A 195 -21.21 8.48 10.47
C LEU A 195 -20.64 9.92 10.50
N ALA A 196 -20.01 10.37 9.41
CA ALA A 196 -19.49 11.73 9.31
C ALA A 196 -20.60 12.80 9.32
N ARG A 197 -21.74 12.53 8.67
CA ARG A 197 -22.91 13.41 8.71
C ARG A 197 -23.50 13.48 10.13
N GLU A 198 -23.55 12.37 10.83
CA GLU A 198 -24.03 12.30 12.23
C GLU A 198 -23.07 12.98 13.21
N ARG A 199 -21.77 12.77 13.03
CA ARG A 199 -20.73 13.47 13.80
C ARG A 199 -20.72 14.98 13.57
N GLY A 200 -21.23 15.47 12.43
CA GLY A 200 -21.53 16.89 12.26
C GLY A 200 -22.34 17.49 13.43
N ALA A 201 -23.06 16.64 14.20
CA ALA A 201 -23.76 16.99 15.43
C ALA A 201 -23.06 16.57 16.76
N VAL A 202 -22.00 15.74 16.73
CA VAL A 202 -21.35 15.17 17.94
C VAL A 202 -19.81 15.22 17.82
N PRO A 203 -19.05 15.75 18.80
CA PRO A 203 -17.59 15.88 18.70
C PRO A 203 -16.82 14.55 18.50
N ASN A 204 -15.62 14.61 17.92
CA ASN A 204 -14.73 13.44 17.75
C ASN A 204 -14.29 12.88 19.12
N PRO A 205 -14.63 11.62 19.48
CA PRO A 205 -14.31 11.04 20.78
C PRO A 205 -12.81 10.73 20.98
N ASN A 206 -12.01 10.76 19.91
CA ASN A 206 -10.57 10.47 19.93
C ASN A 206 -9.70 11.73 19.80
N ARG A 207 -10.29 12.92 19.89
CA ARG A 207 -9.53 14.18 20.02
C ARG A 207 -9.21 14.37 21.51
N PRO A 208 -7.94 14.57 21.91
CA PRO A 208 -7.63 14.99 23.28
C PRO A 208 -8.28 16.33 23.61
#